data_AF-A0A7L4YWS6-F1
#
_entry.id   AF-A0A7L4YWS6-F1
#
_cell.length_a   1.000
_cell.length_b   1.000
_cell.length_c   1.000
_cell.angle_alpha   90.00
_cell.angle_beta   90.00
_cell.angle_gamma   90.00
#
_symmetry.space_group_name_H-M   'P 1'
#
loop_
_entity.id
_entity.type
_entity.pdbx_description
1 polymer ?
#
loop_
_entity_poly.entity_id
_entity_poly.type
_entity_poly.pdbx_seq_one_letter_code
_entity_poly.pdbx_strand_id
1 'polypeptide(L)'
;MTFQIRAISIYNRDGEIRTVPFQTGSLNIITGDSRRGKSAILTIVDYCLGSDDFVIRGAALRNFVHVFALTISRETSSFSWLAPHPSVRRQPTPLSVSSPRLMEHPHLITRA
;
A
#
# COMPACT_ATOMS: atom_id res chain seq x y z
N MET A 1 3.35 -0.36 23.27
CA MET A 1 3.52 0.39 22.02
C MET A 1 3.22 -0.54 20.86
N THR A 2 2.08 -0.38 20.17
CA THR A 2 1.67 -1.27 19.07
C THR A 2 1.41 -0.46 17.79
N PHE A 3 1.91 -0.96 16.66
CA PHE A 3 1.59 -0.45 15.34
C PHE A 3 0.43 -1.26 14.76
N GLN A 4 -0.48 -0.59 14.06
CA GLN A 4 -1.65 -1.24 13.48
C GLN A 4 -1.84 -0.80 12.03
N ILE A 5 -2.05 -1.76 11.13
CA ILE A 5 -2.34 -1.49 9.73
C ILE A 5 -3.78 -0.97 9.64
N ARG A 6 -3.96 0.16 8.95
CA ARG A 6 -5.25 0.82 8.72
C ARG A 6 -5.77 0.58 7.31
N ALA A 7 -4.88 0.59 6.33
CA ALA A 7 -5.28 0.43 4.93
C ALA A 7 -4.08 0.02 4.08
N ILE A 8 -4.39 -0.65 2.97
CA ILE A 8 -3.48 -0.78 1.83
C ILE A 8 -4.15 -0.08 0.66
N SER A 9 -3.44 0.83 0.00
CA SER A 9 -3.93 1.54 -1.18
C SER A 9 -3.04 1.24 -2.38
N ILE A 10 -3.64 1.01 -3.53
CA ILE A 10 -2.98 0.72 -4.79
C ILE A 10 -3.36 1.83 -5.77
N TYR A 11 -2.35 2.57 -6.23
CA TYR A 11 -2.51 3.66 -7.19
C TYR A 11 -2.06 3.19 -8.56
N ASN A 12 -2.83 3.50 -9.59
CA ASN A 12 -2.39 3.34 -10.98
C ASN A 12 -1.79 4.66 -11.52
N ARG A 13 -1.36 4.65 -12.79
CA ARG A 13 -0.82 5.85 -13.47
C ARG A 13 -1.90 6.87 -13.84
N ASP A 14 -3.13 6.40 -14.01
CA ASP A 14 -4.28 7.21 -14.43
C ASP A 14 -4.96 7.94 -13.24
N GLY A 15 -4.46 7.73 -12.01
CA GLY A 15 -4.99 8.33 -10.79
C GLY A 15 -6.10 7.53 -10.10
N GLU A 16 -6.46 6.34 -10.61
CA GLU A 16 -7.38 5.45 -9.92
C GLU A 16 -6.74 4.84 -8.67
N ILE A 17 -7.55 4.73 -7.62
CA ILE A 17 -7.13 4.24 -6.30
C ILE A 17 -8.01 3.05 -5.92
N ARG A 18 -7.38 1.94 -5.54
CA ARG A 18 -8.05 0.81 -4.89
C ARG A 18 -7.55 0.67 -3.47
N THR A 19 -8.45 0.87 -2.51
CA THR A 19 -8.13 0.83 -1.08
C THR A 19 -8.80 -0.35 -0.40
N VAL A 20 -8.02 -1.13 0.35
CA VAL A 20 -8.49 -2.19 1.23
C VAL A 20 -8.35 -1.67 2.67
N PRO A 21 -9.45 -1.27 3.34
CA PRO A 21 -9.41 -0.81 4.72
C PRO A 21 -9.33 -1.98 5.71
N PHE A 22 -8.69 -1.74 6.85
CA PHE A 22 -8.59 -2.67 7.98
C PHE A 22 -9.13 -2.00 9.25
N GLN A 23 -9.83 -2.80 10.06
CA GLN A 23 -10.30 -2.41 11.37
C GLN A 23 -9.20 -2.63 12.42
N THR A 24 -8.67 -1.54 12.98
CA THR A 24 -7.68 -1.59 14.06
C THR A 24 -8.29 -2.19 15.33
N GLY A 25 -7.49 -2.92 16.11
CA GLY A 25 -7.90 -3.54 17.37
C GLY A 25 -8.81 -4.75 17.20
N SER A 26 -8.93 -5.29 15.97
CA SER A 26 -9.83 -6.38 15.64
C SER A 26 -9.21 -7.38 14.66
N LEU A 27 -9.81 -8.56 14.59
CA LEU A 27 -9.45 -9.58 13.60
C LEU A 27 -10.06 -9.22 12.24
N ASN A 28 -9.20 -8.95 11.26
CA ASN A 28 -9.63 -8.70 9.89
C ASN A 28 -9.57 -10.02 9.09
N ILE A 29 -10.71 -10.50 8.62
CA ILE A 29 -10.81 -11.74 7.82
C ILE A 29 -10.95 -11.36 6.34
N ILE A 30 -9.97 -11.74 5.52
CA ILE A 30 -10.02 -11.52 4.08
C ILE A 30 -10.44 -12.81 3.38
N THR A 31 -11.64 -12.82 2.80
CA THR A 31 -12.19 -13.96 2.07
C THR A 31 -12.34 -13.68 0.57
N GLY A 32 -12.64 -14.72 -0.21
CA GLY A 32 -12.87 -14.64 -1.66
C GLY A 32 -12.38 -15.88 -2.38
N ASP A 33 -12.69 -16.00 -3.68
CA ASP A 33 -12.30 -17.15 -4.49
C ASP A 33 -10.78 -17.27 -4.67
N SER A 34 -10.30 -18.49 -4.90
CA SER A 34 -8.90 -18.74 -5.22
C SER A 34 -8.44 -17.87 -6.41
N ARG A 35 -7.15 -17.53 -6.44
CA ARG A 35 -6.52 -16.75 -7.53
C ARG A 35 -7.01 -15.30 -7.72
N ARG A 36 -7.90 -14.78 -6.86
CA ARG A 36 -8.35 -13.37 -6.90
C ARG A 36 -7.47 -12.36 -6.15
N GLY A 37 -6.21 -12.70 -5.88
CA GLY A 37 -5.26 -11.73 -5.32
C GLY A 37 -5.27 -11.58 -3.79
N LYS A 38 -5.94 -12.47 -3.04
CA LYS A 38 -5.87 -12.47 -1.56
C LYS A 38 -4.43 -12.54 -1.03
N SER A 39 -3.61 -13.42 -1.61
CA SER A 39 -2.18 -13.54 -1.25
C SER A 39 -1.37 -12.30 -1.62
N ALA A 40 -1.81 -11.51 -2.62
CA ALA A 40 -1.10 -10.30 -3.02
C ALA A 40 -1.14 -9.24 -1.91
N ILE A 41 -2.17 -9.24 -1.06
CA ILE A 41 -2.30 -8.32 0.07
C ILE A 41 -1.12 -8.48 1.03
N LEU A 42 -0.80 -9.71 1.43
CA LEU A 42 0.34 -9.98 2.31
C LEU A 42 1.65 -9.59 1.63
N THR A 43 1.81 -9.93 0.35
CA THR A 43 3.03 -9.59 -0.40
C THR A 43 3.23 -8.07 -0.48
N ILE A 44 2.17 -7.27 -0.65
CA ILE A 44 2.24 -5.80 -0.65
C ILE A 44 2.67 -5.27 0.73
N VAL A 45 2.12 -5.83 1.81
CA VAL A 45 2.53 -5.46 3.18
C VAL A 45 4.02 -5.71 3.37
N ASP A 46 4.50 -6.91 3.03
CA ASP A 46 5.91 -7.28 3.15
C ASP A 46 6.80 -6.33 2.35
N TYR A 47 6.41 -6.00 1.12
CA TYR A 47 7.14 -5.06 0.27
C TYR A 47 7.21 -3.64 0.86
N CYS A 48 6.08 -3.11 1.32
CA CYS A 48 6.04 -1.79 1.94
C CYS A 48 6.85 -1.74 3.25
N LEU A 49 7.04 -2.88 3.92
CA LEU A 49 7.87 -3.01 5.12
C LEU A 49 9.35 -3.31 4.82
N GLY A 50 9.76 -3.33 3.54
CA GLY A 50 11.16 -3.44 3.13
C GLY A 50 11.62 -4.86 2.78
N SER A 51 10.70 -5.77 2.46
CA SER A 51 11.08 -7.09 1.92
C SER A 51 11.70 -6.95 0.52
N ASP A 52 12.89 -7.54 0.34
CA ASP A 52 13.57 -7.64 -0.95
C ASP A 52 12.98 -8.73 -1.86
N ASP A 53 12.24 -9.70 -1.29
CA ASP A 53 11.60 -10.80 -2.01
C ASP A 53 10.15 -10.48 -2.39
N PHE A 54 9.98 -9.41 -3.16
CA PHE A 54 8.66 -9.04 -3.67
C PHE A 54 8.45 -9.49 -5.12
N VAL A 55 7.57 -10.49 -5.27
CA VAL A 55 7.06 -10.92 -6.56
C VAL A 55 5.58 -10.58 -6.64
N ILE A 56 5.21 -9.55 -7.42
CA ILE A 56 3.79 -9.31 -7.73
C ILE A 56 3.28 -10.54 -8.49
N ARG A 57 2.39 -11.32 -7.90
CA ARG A 57 1.79 -12.49 -8.55
C ARG A 57 0.48 -12.08 -9.22
N GLY A 58 0.44 -12.16 -10.55
CA GLY A 58 -0.75 -11.86 -11.37
C GLY A 58 -0.52 -10.69 -12.33
N ALA A 59 -0.79 -10.92 -13.63
CA ALA A 59 -0.57 -9.91 -14.67
C ALA A 59 -1.46 -8.66 -14.50
N ALA A 60 -2.69 -8.83 -14.02
CA ALA A 60 -3.62 -7.73 -13.80
C ALA A 60 -3.10 -6.71 -12.77
N LEU A 61 -2.58 -7.17 -11.63
CA LEU A 61 -2.04 -6.28 -10.61
C LEU A 61 -0.74 -5.61 -11.09
N ARG A 62 0.15 -6.36 -11.76
CA ARG A 62 1.40 -5.84 -12.34
C ARG A 62 1.17 -4.71 -13.32
N ASN A 63 0.18 -4.85 -14.21
CA ASN A 63 -0.09 -3.85 -15.24
C ASN A 63 -0.86 -2.65 -14.69
N PHE A 64 -1.62 -2.84 -13.61
CA PHE A 64 -2.41 -1.79 -12.99
C PHE A 64 -1.58 -0.89 -12.06
N VAL A 65 -0.66 -1.45 -11.27
CA VAL A 65 -0.03 -0.70 -10.17
C VAL A 65 1.11 0.21 -10.62
N HIS A 66 1.06 1.46 -10.15
CA HIS A 66 2.15 2.43 -10.21
C HIS A 66 2.82 2.61 -8.84
N VAL A 67 2.03 2.73 -7.77
CA VAL A 67 2.51 2.92 -6.39
C VAL A 67 1.62 2.13 -5.42
N PHE A 68 2.25 1.47 -4.45
CA PHE A 68 1.59 0.92 -3.28
C PHE A 68 1.72 1.89 -2.10
N ALA A 69 0.69 1.96 -1.26
CA ALA A 69 0.73 2.66 0.01
C ALA A 69 0.27 1.76 1.16
N LEU A 70 1.05 1.70 2.23
CA LEU A 70 0.69 1.04 3.48
C LEU A 70 0.46 2.08 4.56
N THR A 71 -0.79 2.23 5.00
CA THR A 71 -1.16 3.16 6.07
C THR A 71 -1.15 2.44 7.41
N ILE A 72 -0.36 2.95 8.35
CA ILE A 72 -0.16 2.41 9.69
C ILE A 72 -0.49 3.50 10.71
N SER A 73 -1.19 3.15 11.79
CA SER A 73 -1.41 4.06 12.92
C SER A 73 -0.70 3.59 14.19
N ARG A 74 -0.26 4.56 15.00
CA ARG A 74 0.25 4.38 16.35
C ARG A 74 -0.39 5.44 17.24
N GLU A 75 -1.13 5.03 18.26
CA GLU A 75 -1.78 5.86 19.29
C GLU A 75 -2.53 7.09 18.74
N THR A 76 -1.85 8.21 18.45
CA THR A 76 -2.43 9.46 17.95
C THR A 76 -1.99 9.82 16.52
N SER A 77 -1.04 9.09 15.93
CA SER A 77 -0.42 9.42 14.64
C SER A 77 -0.64 8.35 13.59
N SER A 78 -0.95 8.77 12.37
CA SER A 78 -1.02 7.93 11.17
C SER A 78 0.09 8.25 10.19
N PHE A 79 0.78 7.22 9.71
CA PHE A 79 1.83 7.31 8.71
C PHE A 79 1.46 6.46 7.51
N SER A 80 1.86 6.88 6.31
CA SER A 80 1.75 6.05 5.12
C SER A 80 3.11 5.87 4.47
N TRP A 81 3.46 4.62 4.24
CA TRP A 81 4.66 4.24 3.50
C TRP A 81 4.29 4.12 2.04
N LEU A 82 4.99 4.85 1.16
CA LEU A 82 4.83 4.71 -0.28
C LEU A 82 5.93 3.84 -0.84
N ALA A 83 5.54 2.76 -1.49
CA ALA A 83 6.44 1.85 -2.17
C ALA A 83 6.13 1.91 -3.68
N PRO A 84 7.08 2.36 -4.52
CA PRO A 84 6.86 2.46 -5.96
C PRO A 84 6.70 1.07 -6.60
N HIS A 85 6.30 1.02 -7.87
CA HIS A 85 6.29 -0.25 -8.59
C HIS A 85 7.68 -0.92 -8.52
N PRO A 86 7.80 -2.25 -8.30
CA PRO A 86 9.07 -2.92 -8.01
C PRO A 86 10.11 -2.84 -9.12
N SER A 87 9.67 -2.59 -10.36
CA SER A 87 10.58 -2.34 -11.48
C SER A 87 11.32 -1.01 -11.35
N VAL A 88 10.86 -0.11 -10.48
CA VAL A 88 11.53 1.15 -10.14
C VAL A 88 12.37 0.87 -8.90
N ARG A 89 13.69 0.80 -9.08
CA ARG A 89 14.67 0.53 -8.02
C ARG A 89 14.81 1.77 -7.10
N ARG A 90 13.78 2.07 -6.32
CA ARG A 90 13.74 3.14 -5.30
C ARG A 90 13.22 2.57 -3.98
N GLN A 91 13.80 3.00 -2.87
CA GLN A 91 13.40 2.55 -1.53
C GLN A 91 12.01 3.11 -1.15
N PRO A 92 11.21 2.37 -0.37
CA PRO A 92 9.96 2.88 0.18
C PRO A 92 10.21 4.15 1.00
N THR A 93 9.44 5.21 0.74
CA THR A 93 9.62 6.51 1.42
C THR A 93 8.51 6.69 2.46
N PRO A 94 8.85 6.97 3.74
CA PRO A 94 7.85 7.30 4.75
C PRO A 94 7.27 8.69 4.52
N LEU A 95 5.95 8.82 4.56
CA LEU A 95 5.26 10.11 4.62
C LEU A 95 4.37 10.17 5.86
N SER A 96 4.50 11.27 6.61
CA SER A 96 3.57 11.60 7.70
C SER A 96 2.28 12.12 7.10
N VAL A 97 1.15 11.47 7.38
CA VAL A 97 -0.16 11.87 6.83
C VAL A 97 -0.82 12.81 7.83
N SER A 98 -0.52 14.11 7.71
CA SER A 98 -1.23 15.17 8.43
C SER A 98 -2.28 15.87 7.55
N SER A 99 -2.43 15.49 6.27
CA SER A 99 -3.42 16.08 5.37
C SER A 99 -3.87 15.10 4.28
N PRO A 100 -5.19 14.89 4.07
CA PRO A 100 -5.74 13.97 3.08
C PRO A 100 -5.44 14.37 1.62
N ARG A 101 -5.06 15.63 1.35
CA ARG A 101 -4.77 16.14 -0.01
C ARG A 101 -3.59 15.46 -0.71
N LEU A 102 -2.68 14.83 0.03
CA LEU A 102 -1.56 14.07 -0.56
C LEU A 102 -2.03 12.76 -1.22
N MET A 103 -3.20 12.22 -0.88
CA MET A 103 -3.78 11.05 -1.56
C MET A 103 -4.45 11.41 -2.89
N GLU A 104 -4.90 12.65 -3.08
CA GLU A 104 -5.64 13.08 -4.28
C GLU A 104 -4.72 13.29 -5.50
N HIS A 105 -3.42 13.48 -5.29
CA HIS A 105 -2.45 13.79 -6.35
C HIS A 105 -1.16 12.95 -6.24
N PRO A 106 -1.20 11.64 -6.55
CA PRO A 106 -0.02 10.76 -6.50
C PRO A 106 1.11 11.18 -7.46
N HIS A 107 0.78 11.93 -8.51
CA HIS A 107 1.75 12.52 -9.46
C HIS A 107 2.64 13.61 -8.83
N LEU A 108 2.22 14.24 -7.72
CA LEU A 108 3.07 15.18 -6.99
C LEU A 108 4.14 14.47 -6.15
N ILE A 109 3.94 13.20 -5.82
CA ILE A 109 4.85 12.43 -4.96
C ILE A 109 6.01 11.83 -5.75
N THR A 110 5.84 11.64 -7.06
CA THR A 110 6.89 11.12 -7.96
C THR A 110 7.88 12.22 -8.39
N ARG A 111 7.62 13.49 -8.05
CA ARG A 111 8.43 14.66 -8.48
C ARG A 111 9.37 15.23 -7.40
N ALA A 112 9.43 14.63 -6.21
CA ALA A 112 10.41 14.98 -5.18
C ALA A 112 11.67 14.11 -5.28
#